data_AF-A0A1F6BKQ5-F1
#
_entry.id   AF-A0A1F6BKQ5-F1
#
_cell.length_a   1.000
_cell.length_b   1.000
_cell.length_c   1.000
_cell.angle_alpha   90.00
_cell.angle_beta   90.00
_cell.angle_gamma   90.00
#
_symmetry.space_group_name_H-M   'P 1'
#
loop_
_entity.id
_entity.type
_entity.pdbx_description
1 polymer ?
#
loop_
_entity_poly.entity_id
_entity_poly.type
_entity_poly.pdbx_seq_one_letter_code
_entity_poly.pdbx_strand_id
1 'polypeptide(L)'
;MASLARATFVLLVAVVAILAPLSAHAGIFVSPGEDNNIQPGQDMDLPEDHSNLLVAVERSIDEMPSFFDQELEVQNERIIFVIDQSGSMGWAGISYTDPFTGRPAIGTMMDRAKAEVIRAITALPATWRFSVVAFDCGVRAWRFTTAMAVAENKADASTWVWALMPMGATNTSEGVIRALMMDRECLTVALLTDGAPNCFCPPTVSGTGSWDAYARACNDWHLGRVLLNNTQGATINTFGIGASGLYEQFLMNMAMQTGGTYTAISM
;
A
#
# COMPACT_ATOMS: atom_id res chain seq x y z
N MET A 1 24.72 54.73 8.99
CA MET A 1 23.57 55.37 8.30
C MET A 1 22.85 54.29 7.51
N ALA A 2 21.54 54.14 7.78
CA ALA A 2 20.52 53.33 7.06
C ALA A 2 20.77 51.80 6.96
N SER A 3 19.78 50.91 7.11
CA SER A 3 18.41 50.95 7.64
C SER A 3 17.98 49.48 7.80
N LEU A 4 17.24 49.19 8.87
CA LEU A 4 16.54 47.94 9.11
C LEU A 4 15.51 47.64 8.00
N ALA A 5 15.33 46.36 7.68
CA ALA A 5 14.05 45.82 7.25
C ALA A 5 13.90 44.38 7.81
N ARG A 6 13.26 44.28 8.98
CA ARG A 6 12.73 43.01 9.51
C ARG A 6 11.41 42.76 8.78
N ALA A 7 11.34 41.68 7.98
CA ALA A 7 10.09 41.21 7.41
C ALA A 7 9.42 40.26 8.43
N THR A 8 8.40 40.76 9.10
CA THR A 8 7.50 40.00 9.96
C THR A 8 6.58 39.16 9.07
N PHE A 9 6.73 37.83 9.09
CA PHE A 9 5.81 36.92 8.41
C PHE A 9 4.70 36.56 9.39
N VAL A 10 3.51 37.14 9.17
CA VAL A 10 2.25 36.71 9.80
C VAL A 10 1.51 35.91 8.74
N LEU A 11 1.34 34.60 8.95
CA LEU A 11 0.37 33.82 8.19
C LEU A 11 -0.59 33.10 9.13
N LEU A 12 -1.85 33.43 8.89
CA LEU A 12 -3.09 33.06 9.56
C LEU A 12 -3.24 31.53 9.67
N VAL A 13 -3.49 31.04 10.88
CA VAL A 13 -4.03 29.69 11.10
C VAL A 13 -5.55 29.79 10.97
N ALA A 14 -6.12 29.23 9.90
CA ALA A 14 -7.57 29.04 9.78
C ALA A 14 -7.93 27.67 10.39
N VAL A 15 -8.45 27.68 11.63
CA VAL A 15 -9.10 26.53 12.23
C VAL A 15 -10.55 26.50 11.73
N VAL A 16 -10.88 25.59 10.83
CA VAL A 16 -12.27 25.28 10.48
C VAL A 16 -12.74 24.19 11.44
N ALA A 17 -13.47 24.60 12.47
CA ALA A 17 -14.22 23.68 13.32
C ALA A 17 -15.48 23.22 12.56
N ILE A 18 -15.50 21.96 12.13
CA ILE A 18 -16.72 21.34 11.61
C ILE A 18 -17.53 20.85 12.81
N LEU A 19 -18.62 21.56 13.10
CA LEU A 19 -19.68 21.14 14.00
C LEU A 19 -20.40 19.92 13.40
N ALA A 20 -20.25 18.75 14.01
CA ALA A 20 -21.16 17.63 13.81
C ALA A 20 -22.43 17.85 14.64
N PRO A 21 -23.64 17.61 14.09
CA PRO A 21 -24.85 17.62 14.90
C PRO A 21 -24.89 16.37 15.80
N LEU A 22 -24.98 16.65 17.10
CA LEU A 22 -25.35 15.72 18.16
C LEU A 22 -26.79 15.23 17.89
N SER A 23 -26.97 14.02 17.36
CA SER A 23 -28.28 13.37 17.35
C SER A 23 -28.48 12.58 18.63
N ALA A 24 -29.54 12.97 19.34
CA ALA A 24 -29.90 12.51 20.67
C ALA A 24 -30.26 11.02 20.73
N HIS A 25 -30.00 10.45 21.90
CA HIS A 25 -30.33 9.10 22.31
C HIS A 25 -31.85 8.86 22.31
N ALA A 26 -32.29 7.77 21.66
CA ALA A 26 -33.51 7.07 22.05
C ALA A 26 -33.11 5.94 23.02
N GLY A 27 -32.93 6.30 24.28
CA GLY A 27 -32.87 5.33 25.37
C GLY A 27 -34.26 4.74 25.58
N ILE A 28 -34.37 3.42 25.51
CA ILE A 28 -35.56 2.69 25.93
C ILE A 28 -35.63 2.80 27.45
N PHE A 29 -36.58 3.59 27.93
CA PHE A 29 -36.92 3.74 29.33
C PHE A 29 -37.79 2.54 29.75
N VAL A 30 -37.25 1.66 30.60
CA VAL A 30 -38.04 0.61 31.27
C VAL A 30 -38.55 1.19 32.58
N SER A 31 -39.88 1.28 32.71
CA SER A 31 -40.56 1.68 33.95
C SER A 31 -40.60 0.49 34.92
N PRO A 32 -40.34 0.67 36.23
CA PRO A 32 -40.44 -0.40 37.20
C PRO A 32 -41.85 -0.50 37.81
N GLY A 33 -42.38 -1.72 37.85
CA GLY A 33 -43.42 -2.13 38.80
C GLY A 33 -44.77 -2.49 38.19
N GLU A 34 -44.97 -3.78 37.90
CA GLU A 34 -46.22 -4.46 38.26
C GLU A 34 -45.95 -5.97 38.38
N ASP A 35 -46.13 -6.43 39.61
CA ASP A 35 -46.31 -7.79 40.05
C ASP A 35 -47.43 -8.49 39.26
N ASN A 36 -47.23 -9.75 38.86
CA ASN A 36 -48.25 -10.80 38.92
C ASN A 36 -47.72 -12.17 38.44
N ASN A 37 -47.68 -13.11 39.39
CA ASN A 37 -48.15 -14.48 39.24
C ASN A 37 -47.41 -15.43 38.27
N ILE A 38 -46.40 -16.15 38.77
CA ILE A 38 -45.75 -17.27 38.05
C ILE A 38 -46.64 -18.52 38.17
N GLN A 39 -47.28 -18.91 37.06
CA GLN A 39 -47.80 -20.27 36.88
C GLN A 39 -46.66 -21.21 36.45
N PRO A 40 -46.51 -22.40 37.06
CA PRO A 40 -45.50 -23.36 36.63
C PRO A 40 -46.02 -24.12 35.40
N GLY A 41 -45.34 -23.95 34.26
CA GLY A 41 -45.58 -24.75 33.06
C GLY A 41 -45.68 -24.00 31.73
N GLN A 42 -44.88 -22.96 31.51
CA GLN A 42 -44.68 -22.42 30.15
C GLN A 42 -43.24 -22.68 29.73
N ASP A 43 -43.10 -23.49 28.68
CA ASP A 43 -41.85 -23.74 27.99
C ASP A 43 -41.23 -22.40 27.58
N MET A 44 -39.98 -22.17 27.98
CA MET A 44 -39.17 -21.10 27.42
C MET A 44 -38.86 -21.47 25.98
N ASP A 45 -39.66 -20.96 25.04
CA ASP A 45 -39.24 -20.85 23.65
C ASP A 45 -38.04 -19.89 23.62
N LEU A 46 -36.85 -20.47 23.63
CA LEU A 46 -35.62 -19.79 23.27
C LEU A 46 -35.79 -19.29 21.83
N PRO A 47 -35.54 -18.01 21.51
CA PRO A 47 -35.52 -17.57 20.13
C PRO A 47 -34.33 -18.26 19.45
N GLU A 48 -34.61 -19.31 18.67
CA GLU A 48 -33.70 -19.87 17.70
C GLU A 48 -33.49 -18.87 16.56
N ASP A 49 -32.59 -17.92 16.77
CA ASP A 49 -31.93 -17.24 15.66
C ASP A 49 -30.43 -17.10 15.93
N HIS A 50 -29.79 -18.27 16.04
CA HIS A 50 -28.33 -18.38 15.90
C HIS A 50 -27.89 -18.32 14.42
N SER A 51 -28.85 -18.23 13.49
CA SER A 51 -28.62 -18.20 12.04
C SER A 51 -28.00 -16.87 11.61
N ASN A 52 -28.45 -15.74 12.18
CA ASN A 52 -27.90 -14.43 11.84
C ASN A 52 -26.45 -14.20 12.35
N LEU A 53 -26.03 -14.87 13.43
CA LEU A 53 -24.64 -14.78 13.90
C LEU A 53 -23.71 -15.65 13.04
N LEU A 54 -24.14 -16.85 12.64
CA LEU A 54 -23.37 -17.71 11.75
C LEU A 54 -23.24 -17.11 10.34
N VAL A 55 -24.30 -16.48 9.82
CA VAL A 55 -24.27 -15.76 8.52
C VAL A 55 -23.35 -14.54 8.55
N ALA A 56 -23.22 -13.85 9.69
CA ALA A 56 -22.27 -12.75 9.86
C ALA A 56 -20.81 -13.21 10.03
N VAL A 57 -20.60 -14.42 10.57
CA VAL A 57 -19.25 -15.01 10.74
C VAL A 57 -18.78 -15.70 9.45
N GLU A 58 -19.67 -16.35 8.69
CA GLU A 58 -19.35 -16.96 7.38
C GLU A 58 -19.03 -15.93 6.28
N ARG A 59 -19.43 -14.66 6.43
CA ARG A 59 -19.06 -13.57 5.50
C ARG A 59 -17.67 -12.97 5.75
N SER A 60 -16.81 -13.64 6.51
CA SER A 60 -15.43 -13.19 6.76
C SER A 60 -14.36 -14.07 6.13
N ILE A 61 -14.76 -15.11 5.40
CA ILE A 61 -13.85 -16.05 4.75
C ILE A 61 -13.91 -15.76 3.25
N ASP A 62 -12.75 -15.41 2.67
CA ASP A 62 -12.44 -15.54 1.23
C ASP A 62 -12.71 -14.39 0.24
N GLU A 63 -12.66 -13.12 0.66
CA GLU A 63 -12.21 -12.07 -0.29
C GLU A 63 -10.78 -11.68 0.05
N MET A 64 -9.83 -12.53 -0.37
CA MET A 64 -8.43 -12.12 -0.43
C MET A 64 -8.35 -10.86 -1.31
N PRO A 65 -7.72 -9.78 -0.84
CA PRO A 65 -7.63 -8.56 -1.61
C PRO A 65 -6.90 -8.84 -2.93
N SER A 66 -7.59 -8.65 -4.06
CA SER A 66 -7.00 -8.82 -5.38
C SER A 66 -6.12 -7.62 -5.75
N PHE A 67 -4.92 -7.90 -6.21
CA PHE A 67 -3.94 -6.90 -6.65
C PHE A 67 -3.61 -7.15 -8.12
N PHE A 68 -3.94 -6.21 -9.02
CA PHE A 68 -3.92 -6.44 -10.48
C PHE A 68 -4.64 -7.74 -10.91
N ASP A 69 -5.83 -7.99 -10.34
CA ASP A 69 -6.61 -9.21 -10.56
C ASP A 69 -5.86 -10.52 -10.22
N GLN A 70 -4.77 -10.43 -9.46
CA GLN A 70 -4.06 -11.56 -8.86
C GLN A 70 -4.40 -11.66 -7.38
N GLU A 71 -4.57 -12.89 -6.90
CA GLU A 71 -4.61 -13.15 -5.46
C GLU A 71 -3.20 -13.03 -4.90
N LEU A 72 -3.03 -12.16 -3.91
CA LEU A 72 -1.78 -12.06 -3.15
C LEU A 72 -1.87 -12.94 -1.92
N GLU A 73 -1.00 -13.93 -1.81
CA GLU A 73 -0.79 -14.65 -0.55
C GLU A 73 -0.20 -13.68 0.48
N VAL A 74 -1.09 -13.09 1.28
CA VAL A 74 -0.70 -12.20 2.36
C VAL A 74 -0.50 -13.01 3.63
N GLN A 75 0.75 -13.07 4.06
CA GLN A 75 1.09 -13.68 5.33
C GLN A 75 0.72 -12.71 6.45
N ASN A 76 0.19 -13.26 7.54
CA ASN A 76 -0.11 -12.56 8.81
C ASN A 76 -0.89 -11.25 8.71
N GLU A 77 -1.71 -11.08 7.66
CA GLU A 77 -2.62 -9.94 7.48
C GLU A 77 -1.88 -8.58 7.44
N ARG A 78 -0.61 -8.58 7.01
CA ARG A 78 0.22 -7.38 6.87
C ARG A 78 0.83 -7.29 5.48
N ILE A 79 0.71 -6.12 4.87
CA ILE A 79 1.27 -5.86 3.56
C ILE A 79 1.92 -4.47 3.49
N ILE A 80 3.07 -4.39 2.83
CA ILE A 80 3.69 -3.11 2.48
C ILE A 80 3.74 -2.97 0.97
N PHE A 81 3.15 -1.89 0.46
CA PHE A 81 3.27 -1.50 -0.94
C PHE A 81 4.54 -0.66 -1.13
N VAL A 82 5.35 -1.00 -2.11
CA VAL A 82 6.60 -0.29 -2.45
C VAL A 82 6.46 0.21 -3.88
N ILE A 83 6.32 1.52 -4.03
CA ILE A 83 6.02 2.18 -5.31
C ILE A 83 7.27 2.87 -5.84
N ASP A 84 7.68 2.47 -7.04
CA ASP A 84 8.65 3.22 -7.82
C ASP A 84 8.06 4.56 -8.23
N GLN A 85 8.78 5.61 -7.94
CA GLN A 85 8.44 6.97 -8.35
C GLN A 85 9.52 7.60 -9.22
N SER A 86 10.41 6.81 -9.81
CA SER A 86 11.44 7.27 -10.72
C SER A 86 10.85 7.99 -11.95
N GLY A 87 11.67 8.78 -12.64
CA GLY A 87 11.21 9.59 -13.77
C GLY A 87 10.60 8.79 -14.93
N SER A 88 11.04 7.55 -15.16
CA SER A 88 10.49 6.67 -16.21
C SER A 88 9.03 6.28 -15.96
N MET A 89 8.60 6.26 -14.69
CA MET A 89 7.20 6.05 -14.33
C MET A 89 6.27 7.17 -14.85
N GLY A 90 6.82 8.31 -15.30
CA GLY A 90 6.07 9.39 -15.94
C GLY A 90 5.75 9.17 -17.42
N TRP A 91 6.18 8.06 -18.03
CA TRP A 91 5.86 7.77 -19.42
C TRP A 91 4.37 7.44 -19.58
N ALA A 92 3.72 8.15 -20.51
CA ALA A 92 2.30 8.09 -20.76
C ALA A 92 1.92 7.04 -21.81
N GLY A 93 0.62 6.79 -21.94
CA GLY A 93 0.05 5.92 -22.97
C GLY A 93 -0.52 4.60 -22.45
N ILE A 94 -0.53 4.41 -21.12
CA ILE A 94 -1.06 3.21 -20.49
C ILE A 94 -2.53 3.40 -20.09
N SER A 95 -3.34 2.38 -20.34
CA SER A 95 -4.74 2.33 -19.90
C SER A 95 -4.82 1.89 -18.44
N TYR A 96 -5.71 2.53 -17.67
CA TYR A 96 -5.99 2.14 -16.29
C TYR A 96 -7.45 2.44 -15.93
N THR A 97 -7.94 1.83 -14.86
CA THR A 97 -9.22 2.18 -14.25
C THR A 97 -8.98 3.23 -13.18
N ASP A 98 -9.57 4.42 -13.33
CA ASP A 98 -9.48 5.47 -12.32
C ASP A 98 -10.10 4.99 -10.99
N PRO A 99 -9.37 5.05 -9.88
CA PRO A 99 -9.78 4.40 -8.63
C PRO A 99 -10.92 5.14 -7.92
N PHE A 100 -11.23 6.39 -8.31
CA PHE A 100 -12.27 7.20 -7.68
C PHE A 100 -13.58 7.19 -8.45
N THR A 101 -13.51 7.04 -9.77
CA THR A 101 -14.66 7.07 -10.68
C THR A 101 -15.00 5.68 -11.24
N GLY A 102 -14.08 4.72 -11.18
CA GLY A 102 -14.23 3.39 -11.76
C GLY A 102 -14.24 3.38 -13.30
N ARG A 103 -13.85 4.48 -13.95
CA ARG A 103 -13.90 4.62 -15.41
C ARG A 103 -12.53 4.35 -16.04
N PRO A 104 -12.48 3.85 -17.29
CA PRO A 104 -11.25 3.78 -18.04
C PRO A 104 -10.64 5.18 -18.24
N ALA A 105 -9.34 5.27 -18.06
CA ALA A 105 -8.53 6.46 -18.27
C ALA A 105 -7.21 6.09 -18.97
N ILE A 106 -6.57 7.07 -19.60
CA ILE A 106 -5.23 6.93 -20.16
C ILE A 106 -4.32 7.90 -19.40
N GLY A 107 -3.18 7.40 -18.92
CA GLY A 107 -2.24 8.18 -18.12
C GLY A 107 -0.83 7.66 -18.22
N THR A 108 -0.08 7.88 -17.14
CA THR A 108 1.31 7.43 -16.97
C THR A 108 1.39 6.06 -16.29
N MET A 109 2.55 5.41 -16.39
CA MET A 109 2.84 4.19 -15.62
C MET A 109 2.61 4.41 -14.11
N MET A 110 2.96 5.60 -13.61
CA MET A 110 2.69 6.03 -12.24
C MET A 110 1.19 6.11 -11.96
N ASP A 111 0.36 6.65 -12.87
CA ASP A 111 -1.09 6.72 -12.67
C ASP A 111 -1.71 5.32 -12.57
N ARG A 112 -1.25 4.38 -13.41
CA ARG A 112 -1.63 2.96 -13.31
C ARG A 112 -1.21 2.37 -11.96
N ALA A 113 0.03 2.59 -11.52
CA ALA A 113 0.53 2.09 -10.23
C ALA A 113 -0.28 2.63 -9.04
N LYS A 114 -0.53 3.95 -9.03
CA LYS A 114 -1.34 4.62 -8.00
C LYS A 114 -2.75 4.07 -7.95
N ALA A 115 -3.40 3.93 -9.11
CA ALA A 115 -4.77 3.43 -9.19
C ALA A 115 -4.90 2.05 -8.55
N GLU A 116 -3.96 1.16 -8.83
CA GLU A 116 -4.01 -0.21 -8.31
C GLU A 116 -3.66 -0.28 -6.83
N VAL A 117 -2.69 0.51 -6.35
CA VAL A 117 -2.42 0.59 -4.91
C VAL A 117 -3.60 1.19 -4.15
N ILE A 118 -4.25 2.23 -4.68
CA ILE A 118 -5.44 2.82 -4.05
C ILE A 118 -6.56 1.77 -4.01
N ARG A 119 -6.84 1.09 -5.12
CA ARG A 119 -7.86 0.04 -5.19
C ARG A 119 -7.58 -1.05 -4.14
N ALA A 120 -6.34 -1.52 -4.05
CA ALA A 120 -5.93 -2.52 -3.09
C ALA A 120 -6.13 -2.05 -1.64
N ILE A 121 -5.61 -0.87 -1.30
CA ILE A 121 -5.78 -0.27 0.03
C ILE A 121 -7.26 -0.16 0.40
N THR A 122 -8.11 0.28 -0.54
CA THR A 122 -9.54 0.42 -0.27
C THR A 122 -10.22 -0.92 -0.02
N ALA A 123 -9.75 -2.00 -0.64
CA ALA A 123 -10.28 -3.35 -0.51
C ALA A 123 -9.77 -4.11 0.75
N LEU A 124 -8.68 -3.68 1.38
CA LEU A 124 -8.11 -4.40 2.55
C LEU A 124 -9.14 -4.56 3.70
N PRO A 125 -9.27 -5.73 4.34
CA PRO A 125 -10.10 -5.88 5.54
C PRO A 125 -9.64 -4.95 6.66
N ALA A 126 -10.56 -4.38 7.46
CA ALA A 126 -10.19 -3.40 8.49
C ALA A 126 -9.31 -3.96 9.62
N THR A 127 -9.26 -5.29 9.75
CA THR A 127 -8.39 -6.02 10.69
C THR A 127 -6.94 -6.10 10.22
N TRP A 128 -6.68 -5.91 8.92
CA TRP A 128 -5.35 -6.00 8.36
C TRP A 128 -4.54 -4.74 8.64
N ARG A 129 -3.21 -4.84 8.47
CA ARG A 129 -2.31 -3.70 8.57
C ARG A 129 -1.58 -3.47 7.27
N PHE A 130 -1.32 -2.20 6.97
CA PHE A 130 -0.59 -1.84 5.78
C PHE A 130 0.25 -0.59 5.95
N SER A 131 1.18 -0.40 5.03
CA SER A 131 1.81 0.90 4.78
C SER A 131 2.23 1.02 3.32
N VAL A 132 2.66 2.21 2.92
CA VAL A 132 3.15 2.50 1.59
C VAL A 132 4.51 3.19 1.69
N VAL A 133 5.46 2.67 0.92
CA VAL A 133 6.78 3.24 0.68
C VAL A 133 6.83 3.69 -0.77
N ALA A 134 7.39 4.87 -1.04
CA ALA A 134 7.73 5.29 -2.39
C ALA A 134 9.24 5.59 -2.47
N PHE A 135 9.86 5.22 -3.59
CA PHE A 135 11.31 5.35 -3.75
C PHE A 135 11.68 5.94 -5.12
N ASP A 136 12.63 6.88 -5.09
CA ASP A 136 13.43 7.31 -6.24
C ASP A 136 14.89 6.92 -5.92
N CYS A 137 15.87 7.84 -5.94
CA CYS A 137 17.13 7.63 -5.23
C CYS A 137 16.95 7.62 -3.70
N GLY A 138 16.04 8.43 -3.18
CA GLY A 138 15.63 8.48 -1.79
C GLY A 138 14.38 7.65 -1.50
N VAL A 139 14.00 7.60 -0.23
CA VAL A 139 12.83 6.82 0.21
C VAL A 139 11.94 7.69 1.09
N ARG A 140 10.64 7.63 0.84
CA ARG A 140 9.59 8.23 1.66
C ARG A 140 8.52 7.20 1.97
N ALA A 141 7.82 7.37 3.06
CA ALA A 141 6.72 6.49 3.45
C ALA A 141 5.52 7.32 3.89
N TRP A 142 4.31 6.80 3.64
CA TRP A 142 3.11 7.34 4.25
C TRP A 142 3.20 7.19 5.78
N ARG A 143 3.57 5.99 6.26
CA ARG A 143 3.91 5.72 7.66
C ARG A 143 5.14 4.82 7.77
N PHE A 144 6.03 5.12 8.73
CA PHE A 144 7.23 4.31 9.02
C PHE A 144 6.95 3.09 9.91
N THR A 145 5.70 2.64 9.95
CA THR A 145 5.24 1.38 10.53
C THR A 145 3.86 1.06 9.92
N THR A 146 3.43 -0.19 9.93
CA THR A 146 2.11 -0.56 9.42
C THR A 146 1.01 0.01 10.32
N ALA A 147 -0.11 0.40 9.72
CA ALA A 147 -1.30 0.88 10.41
C ALA A 147 -2.52 0.04 10.02
N MET A 148 -3.51 -0.06 10.92
CA MET A 148 -4.76 -0.78 10.65
C MET A 148 -5.46 -0.22 9.42
N ALA A 149 -6.05 -1.06 8.60
CA ALA A 149 -6.81 -0.69 7.39
C ALA A 149 -8.22 -0.17 7.71
N VAL A 150 -8.33 0.70 8.70
CA VAL A 150 -9.58 1.43 8.98
C VAL A 150 -9.84 2.52 7.94
N ALA A 151 -11.10 2.93 7.79
CA ALA A 151 -11.53 3.88 6.76
C ALA A 151 -10.70 5.18 6.73
N GLU A 152 -10.37 5.74 7.90
CA GLU A 152 -9.54 6.95 8.03
C GLU A 152 -8.13 6.74 7.44
N ASN A 153 -7.46 5.67 7.86
CA ASN A 153 -6.10 5.34 7.39
C ASN A 153 -6.08 5.01 5.90
N LYS A 154 -7.10 4.33 5.38
CA LYS A 154 -7.24 4.06 3.95
C LYS A 154 -7.34 5.37 3.16
N ALA A 155 -8.23 6.29 3.57
CA ALA A 155 -8.42 7.57 2.89
C ALA A 155 -7.16 8.45 2.93
N ASP A 156 -6.48 8.51 4.08
CA ASP A 156 -5.22 9.24 4.26
C ASP A 156 -4.10 8.67 3.36
N ALA A 157 -3.92 7.35 3.37
CA ALA A 157 -2.94 6.68 2.52
C ALA A 157 -3.25 6.87 1.02
N SER A 158 -4.52 6.73 0.61
CA SER A 158 -4.92 6.95 -0.80
C SER A 158 -4.64 8.37 -1.25
N THR A 159 -4.87 9.37 -0.40
CA THR A 159 -4.53 10.77 -0.67
C THR A 159 -3.03 10.95 -0.86
N TRP A 160 -2.23 10.34 0.03
CA TRP A 160 -0.77 10.39 -0.05
C TRP A 160 -0.23 9.72 -1.33
N VAL A 161 -0.77 8.54 -1.68
CA VAL A 161 -0.39 7.81 -2.91
C VAL A 161 -0.73 8.63 -4.15
N TRP A 162 -1.93 9.23 -4.19
CA TRP A 162 -2.36 10.02 -5.34
C TRP A 162 -1.45 11.22 -5.61
N ALA A 163 -0.91 11.82 -4.55
CA ALA A 163 -0.02 12.99 -4.61
C ALA A 163 1.42 12.67 -5.07
N LEU A 164 1.81 11.40 -5.21
CA LEU A 164 3.15 11.04 -5.68
C LEU A 164 3.40 11.58 -7.10
N MET A 165 4.61 12.03 -7.40
CA MET A 165 4.97 12.46 -8.75
C MET A 165 6.23 11.72 -9.21
N PRO A 166 6.34 11.37 -10.50
CA PRO A 166 7.57 10.80 -11.07
C PRO A 166 8.73 11.78 -10.92
N MET A 167 9.85 11.34 -10.36
CA MET A 167 11.06 12.13 -10.19
C MET A 167 12.29 11.26 -9.94
N GLY A 168 13.46 11.82 -10.26
CA GLY A 168 14.73 11.21 -9.91
C GLY A 168 15.00 9.89 -10.64
N ALA A 169 15.98 9.18 -10.09
CA ALA A 169 16.46 7.90 -10.59
C ALA A 169 15.94 6.77 -9.68
N THR A 170 16.36 5.52 -9.88
CA THR A 170 15.68 4.33 -9.33
C THR A 170 16.57 3.61 -8.30
N ASN A 171 16.21 3.67 -7.02
CA ASN A 171 16.85 2.93 -5.92
C ASN A 171 15.93 1.86 -5.32
N THR A 172 15.68 0.81 -6.11
CA THR A 172 14.79 -0.29 -5.70
C THR A 172 15.23 -0.94 -4.39
N SER A 173 16.54 -1.05 -4.16
CA SER A 173 17.05 -1.75 -2.97
C SER A 173 16.69 -1.01 -1.68
N GLU A 174 16.90 0.31 -1.60
CA GLU A 174 16.56 1.06 -0.39
C GLU A 174 15.05 1.17 -0.18
N GLY A 175 14.26 1.25 -1.26
CA GLY A 175 12.79 1.20 -1.17
C GLY A 175 12.30 -0.09 -0.50
N VAL A 176 12.78 -1.24 -0.98
CA VAL A 176 12.42 -2.55 -0.43
C VAL A 176 13.02 -2.78 0.96
N ILE A 177 14.29 -2.42 1.17
CA ILE A 177 14.94 -2.53 2.49
C ILE A 177 14.19 -1.71 3.54
N ARG A 178 13.76 -0.49 3.20
CA ARG A 178 12.96 0.34 4.11
C ARG A 178 11.65 -0.36 4.48
N ALA A 179 10.96 -0.98 3.52
CA ALA A 179 9.75 -1.76 3.79
C ALA A 179 10.04 -2.90 4.76
N LEU A 180 11.07 -3.70 4.49
CA LEU A 180 11.46 -4.82 5.34
C LEU A 180 11.83 -4.38 6.77
N MET A 181 12.49 -3.22 6.91
CA MET A 181 12.97 -2.74 8.21
C MET A 181 11.90 -2.05 9.05
N MET A 182 10.87 -1.46 8.45
CA MET A 182 9.89 -0.66 9.19
C MET A 182 8.82 -1.50 9.91
N ASP A 183 8.63 -2.74 9.47
CA ASP A 183 7.82 -3.74 10.18
C ASP A 183 8.42 -5.13 9.93
N ARG A 184 9.15 -5.66 10.92
CA ARG A 184 9.79 -6.98 10.86
C ARG A 184 8.80 -8.13 10.93
N GLU A 185 7.57 -7.86 11.38
CA GLU A 185 6.49 -8.83 11.35
C GLU A 185 5.80 -8.85 9.99
N CYS A 186 5.96 -7.82 9.14
CA CYS A 186 5.38 -7.86 7.81
C CYS A 186 6.15 -8.84 6.90
N LEU A 187 5.48 -9.91 6.48
CA LEU A 187 6.05 -10.97 5.65
C LEU A 187 5.60 -10.89 4.19
N THR A 188 4.80 -9.89 3.81
CA THR A 188 4.38 -9.68 2.41
C THR A 188 4.70 -8.25 1.95
N VAL A 189 5.43 -8.15 0.85
CA VAL A 189 5.76 -6.89 0.16
C VAL A 189 5.27 -6.95 -1.27
N ALA A 190 4.61 -5.89 -1.74
CA ALA A 190 4.23 -5.71 -3.15
C ALA A 190 5.05 -4.57 -3.75
N LEU A 191 5.98 -4.89 -4.64
CA LEU A 191 6.85 -3.94 -5.33
C LEU A 191 6.29 -3.62 -6.73
N LEU A 192 6.04 -2.34 -7.01
CA LEU A 192 5.57 -1.84 -8.30
C LEU A 192 6.65 -0.97 -8.92
N THR A 193 7.16 -1.34 -10.09
CA THR A 193 8.30 -0.67 -10.75
C THR A 193 8.41 -1.07 -12.21
N ASP A 194 9.10 -0.26 -13.03
CA ASP A 194 9.50 -0.62 -14.39
C ASP A 194 10.80 -1.46 -14.43
N GLY A 195 11.44 -1.67 -13.26
CA GLY A 195 12.53 -2.61 -13.06
C GLY A 195 13.93 -2.09 -13.39
N ALA A 196 14.14 -0.76 -13.48
CA ALA A 196 15.40 -0.16 -13.95
C ALA A 196 16.27 0.49 -12.86
N PRO A 197 16.81 -0.25 -11.86
CA PRO A 197 17.65 0.33 -10.82
C PRO A 197 18.90 0.98 -11.40
N ASN A 198 19.17 2.23 -11.00
CA ASN A 198 20.28 3.01 -11.53
C ASN A 198 20.87 4.05 -10.54
N CYS A 199 20.30 4.21 -9.34
CA CYS A 199 20.91 4.94 -8.22
C CYS A 199 21.76 4.00 -7.37
N PHE A 200 22.91 4.45 -6.89
CA PHE A 200 23.76 3.68 -5.96
C PHE A 200 24.21 2.30 -6.48
N CYS A 201 24.34 2.19 -7.80
CA CYS A 201 24.98 1.05 -8.45
C CYS A 201 26.46 0.94 -8.05
N PRO A 202 27.05 -0.26 -8.14
CA PRO A 202 28.42 -0.47 -7.72
C PRO A 202 29.40 0.37 -8.57
N PRO A 203 30.42 1.00 -7.97
CA PRO A 203 31.35 1.88 -8.67
C PRO A 203 32.20 1.12 -9.72
N THR A 204 32.30 -0.21 -9.60
CA THR A 204 33.15 -1.07 -10.44
C THR A 204 32.72 -1.13 -11.91
N VAL A 205 31.52 -0.66 -12.27
CA VAL A 205 31.00 -0.76 -13.65
C VAL A 205 30.94 0.54 -14.43
N SER A 206 31.34 1.68 -13.86
CA SER A 206 31.32 2.98 -14.57
C SER A 206 32.37 3.10 -15.69
N GLY A 207 33.16 2.06 -15.96
CA GLY A 207 34.22 2.04 -16.99
C GLY A 207 34.07 0.97 -18.09
N THR A 208 32.98 0.20 -18.12
CA THR A 208 32.82 -0.92 -19.07
C THR A 208 32.42 -0.49 -20.48
N GLY A 209 31.98 0.77 -20.66
CA GLY A 209 31.52 1.31 -21.94
C GLY A 209 30.22 0.67 -22.49
N SER A 210 29.60 -0.27 -21.75
CA SER A 210 28.39 -0.99 -22.15
C SER A 210 27.26 -0.73 -21.17
N TRP A 211 26.15 -0.17 -21.67
CA TRP A 211 24.97 0.10 -20.85
C TRP A 211 24.37 -1.19 -20.27
N ASP A 212 24.34 -2.28 -21.04
CA ASP A 212 23.84 -3.56 -20.56
C ASP A 212 24.69 -4.14 -19.43
N ALA A 213 26.02 -3.95 -19.48
CA ALA A 213 26.91 -4.39 -18.39
C ALA A 213 26.67 -3.56 -17.12
N TYR A 214 26.44 -2.25 -17.27
CA TYR A 214 26.06 -1.37 -16.18
C TYR A 214 24.71 -1.80 -15.56
N ALA A 215 23.68 -1.97 -16.40
CA ALA A 215 22.35 -2.38 -15.96
C ALA A 215 22.37 -3.74 -15.23
N ARG A 216 23.09 -4.75 -15.76
CA ARG A 216 23.25 -6.04 -15.08
C ARG A 216 23.88 -5.89 -13.70
N ALA A 217 24.96 -5.11 -13.58
CA ALA A 217 25.61 -4.92 -12.28
C ALA A 217 24.76 -4.11 -11.29
N CYS A 218 23.97 -3.14 -11.76
CA CYS A 218 22.96 -2.48 -10.94
C CYS A 218 21.91 -3.48 -10.43
N ASN A 219 21.35 -4.29 -11.33
CA ASN A 219 20.34 -5.28 -11.00
C ASN A 219 20.85 -6.29 -9.96
N ASP A 220 22.03 -6.86 -10.19
CA ASP A 220 22.67 -7.82 -9.28
C ASP A 220 22.96 -7.20 -7.92
N TRP A 221 23.45 -5.95 -7.90
CA TRP A 221 23.73 -5.23 -6.65
C TRP A 221 22.47 -4.97 -5.84
N HIS A 222 21.42 -4.46 -6.48
CA HIS A 222 20.17 -4.15 -5.81
C HIS A 222 19.48 -5.41 -5.28
N LEU A 223 19.48 -6.48 -6.07
CA LEU A 223 18.96 -7.78 -5.66
C LEU A 223 19.74 -8.33 -4.47
N GLY A 224 21.07 -8.38 -4.56
CA GLY A 224 21.91 -8.86 -3.46
C GLY A 224 21.70 -8.07 -2.16
N ARG A 225 21.55 -6.74 -2.25
CA ARG A 225 21.23 -5.87 -1.11
C ARG A 225 19.89 -6.23 -0.47
N VAL A 226 18.85 -6.45 -1.28
CA VAL A 226 17.52 -6.86 -0.79
C VAL A 226 17.61 -8.22 -0.09
N LEU A 227 18.22 -9.22 -0.73
CA LEU A 227 18.34 -10.57 -0.17
C LEU A 227 19.09 -10.59 1.17
N LEU A 228 20.19 -9.83 1.28
CA LEU A 228 20.95 -9.71 2.52
C LEU A 228 20.15 -9.08 3.68
N ASN A 229 19.19 -8.20 3.37
CA ASN A 229 18.40 -7.48 4.38
C ASN A 229 17.03 -8.11 4.63
N ASN A 230 16.59 -9.04 3.79
CA ASN A 230 15.37 -9.82 3.96
C ASN A 230 15.57 -10.96 4.99
N THR A 231 16.03 -10.60 6.19
CA THR A 231 16.33 -11.54 7.26
C THR A 231 15.10 -12.17 7.88
N GLN A 232 13.92 -11.57 7.67
CA GLN A 232 12.64 -12.11 8.15
C GLN A 232 11.99 -13.11 7.17
N GLY A 233 12.57 -13.28 5.98
CA GLY A 233 12.00 -14.18 4.96
C GLY A 233 10.68 -13.67 4.39
N ALA A 234 10.51 -12.36 4.24
CA ALA A 234 9.33 -11.80 3.62
C ALA A 234 9.27 -12.17 2.13
N THR A 235 8.07 -12.49 1.68
CA THR A 235 7.75 -12.68 0.27
C THR A 235 7.67 -11.33 -0.43
N ILE A 236 8.42 -11.16 -1.53
CA ILE A 236 8.38 -9.94 -2.35
C ILE A 236 7.71 -10.26 -3.69
N ASN A 237 6.45 -9.86 -3.83
CA ASN A 237 5.72 -9.92 -5.10
C ASN A 237 6.08 -8.70 -5.93
N THR A 238 6.35 -8.89 -7.22
CA THR A 238 6.83 -7.84 -8.11
C THR A 238 5.87 -7.61 -9.28
N PHE A 239 5.55 -6.36 -9.54
CA PHE A 239 4.63 -5.92 -10.58
C PHE A 239 5.40 -5.04 -11.57
N GLY A 240 5.78 -5.63 -12.70
CA GLY A 240 6.57 -4.99 -13.74
C GLY A 240 5.72 -4.11 -14.64
N ILE A 241 5.74 -2.80 -14.44
CA ILE A 241 4.93 -1.85 -15.21
C ILE A 241 5.76 -1.37 -16.41
N GLY A 242 5.48 -1.92 -17.60
CA GLY A 242 6.29 -1.66 -18.78
C GLY A 242 7.72 -2.21 -18.71
N ALA A 243 8.03 -3.05 -17.72
CA ALA A 243 9.32 -3.71 -17.57
C ALA A 243 9.58 -4.66 -18.74
N SER A 244 10.82 -4.68 -19.24
CA SER A 244 11.24 -5.59 -20.32
C SER A 244 12.74 -5.91 -20.24
N GLY A 245 13.14 -7.00 -20.90
CA GLY A 245 14.55 -7.40 -21.01
C GLY A 245 15.21 -7.60 -19.64
N LEU A 246 16.34 -6.92 -19.39
CA LEU A 246 17.09 -7.05 -18.13
C LEU A 246 16.30 -6.56 -16.92
N TYR A 247 15.40 -5.58 -17.10
CA TYR A 247 14.61 -5.00 -16.03
C TYR A 247 13.50 -5.94 -15.57
N GLU A 248 12.81 -6.57 -16.53
CA GLU A 248 11.87 -7.66 -16.25
C GLU A 248 12.58 -8.84 -15.57
N GLN A 249 13.75 -9.26 -16.08
CA GLN A 249 14.52 -10.34 -15.48
C GLN A 249 14.92 -10.04 -14.03
N PHE A 250 15.27 -8.79 -13.71
CA PHE A 250 15.55 -8.37 -12.35
C PHE A 250 14.35 -8.57 -11.41
N LEU A 251 13.14 -8.18 -11.85
CA LEU A 251 11.91 -8.36 -11.07
C LEU A 251 11.56 -9.83 -10.88
N MET A 252 11.63 -10.62 -11.96
CA MET A 252 11.46 -12.08 -11.89
C MET A 252 12.43 -12.72 -10.89
N ASN A 253 13.71 -12.34 -10.93
CA ASN A 253 14.73 -12.84 -10.02
C ASN A 253 14.46 -12.45 -8.56
N MET A 254 13.99 -11.22 -8.32
CA MET A 254 13.62 -10.74 -6.99
C MET A 254 12.45 -11.53 -6.42
N ALA A 255 11.37 -11.68 -7.19
CA ALA A 255 10.22 -12.49 -6.80
C ALA A 255 10.63 -13.94 -6.50
N MET A 256 11.29 -14.60 -7.46
CA MET A 256 11.70 -16.00 -7.33
C MET A 256 12.59 -16.25 -6.11
N GLN A 257 13.59 -15.40 -5.85
CA GLN A 257 14.55 -15.61 -4.76
C GLN A 257 13.98 -15.24 -3.37
N THR A 258 12.81 -14.61 -3.33
CA THR A 258 12.12 -14.24 -2.09
C THR A 258 10.83 -15.06 -1.88
N GLY A 259 10.55 -16.01 -2.78
CA GLY A 259 9.33 -16.84 -2.73
C GLY A 259 8.06 -16.11 -3.18
N GLY A 260 8.18 -14.99 -3.88
CA GLY A 260 7.05 -14.23 -4.43
C GLY A 260 6.78 -14.53 -5.90
N THR A 261 5.80 -13.84 -6.45
CA THR A 261 5.41 -13.93 -7.87
C THR A 261 5.81 -12.66 -8.63
N TYR A 262 6.05 -12.82 -9.93
CA TYR A 262 6.20 -11.71 -10.87
C TYR A 262 4.94 -11.61 -11.73
N THR A 263 4.41 -10.40 -11.86
CA THR A 263 3.28 -10.09 -12.74
C THR A 263 3.69 -8.99 -13.71
N ALA A 264 3.67 -9.30 -15.00
CA ALA A 264 3.89 -8.32 -16.06
C ALA A 264 2.62 -7.48 -16.24
N ILE A 265 2.77 -6.15 -16.21
CA ILE A 265 1.70 -5.19 -16.47
C ILE A 265 1.99 -4.55 -17.82
N SER A 266 1.21 -4.96 -18.83
CA SER A 266 1.34 -4.49 -20.21
C SER A 266 1.10 -2.98 -20.32
N MET A 267 1.85 -2.35 -21.22
CA MET A 267 1.62 -0.97 -21.67
C MET A 267 0.35 -0.86 -22.52
#